data_AF-A0AAQ4ESM6-F1
#
_entry.id   AF-A0AAQ4ESM6-F1
#
_cell.length_a   1.000
_cell.length_b   1.000
_cell.length_c   1.000
_cell.angle_alpha   90.00
_cell.angle_beta   90.00
_cell.angle_gamma   90.00
#
_symmetry.space_group_name_H-M   'P 1'
#
loop_
_entity.id
_entity.type
_entity.pdbx_description
1 polymer ?
#
loop_
_entity_poly.entity_id
_entity_poly.type
_entity_poly.pdbx_seq_one_letter_code
_entity_poly.pdbx_strand_id
1 'polypeptide(L)'
;MTPMFLYLAHLAPHFATKRERLQVPEQYLRGYEGIGHVNRTLYAGMVSALDESVGIVVRALHERRMLEDTIIVFTSDNGACATTDGLDAASPWPLKGEKYTLWEGGVRVPGLIWTADHIWLGPGSVYNRLFHVTDWLPTLYEMAGGSPGDLGPDLDGVSHVRSLRDPKSAVLRNEVLLNIDPIENHSAVIQGQYKLVVGTVLGGRSDRWIHVSGNVDPDDNGASRALDACKDSVVARMFTSAGVTRTLCGEKEELLSDGVLYSKPLDCESVHALPRTACDSTLAPCLFDIIEDPCEYHNIADEKPEVVQRLLSRLEYYEQTAVPPGNLEPDERSNPALHNNMWVPWGDDVSEGLH
;
A
#
# COMPACT_ATOMS: atom_id res chain seq x y z
N MET A 1 29.55 12.63 8.24
CA MET A 1 28.96 12.06 7.00
C MET A 1 27.85 12.99 6.57
N THR A 2 27.53 13.05 5.27
CA THR A 2 26.39 13.83 4.77
C THR A 2 25.16 12.91 4.76
N PRO A 3 24.03 13.29 5.39
CA PRO A 3 22.79 12.52 5.30
C PRO A 3 22.37 12.32 3.84
N MET A 4 21.80 11.15 3.53
CA MET A 4 21.32 10.81 2.19
C MET A 4 19.84 10.46 2.25
N PHE A 5 19.10 10.90 1.24
CA PHE A 5 17.75 10.43 0.95
C PHE A 5 17.77 9.71 -0.40
N LEU A 6 17.29 8.46 -0.42
CA LEU A 6 17.16 7.66 -1.64
C LEU A 6 15.69 7.28 -1.81
N TYR A 7 15.07 7.80 -2.85
CA TYR A 7 13.76 7.34 -3.31
C TYR A 7 13.96 6.36 -4.47
N LEU A 8 13.63 5.09 -4.22
CA LEU A 8 13.76 4.01 -5.20
C LEU A 8 12.36 3.49 -5.57
N ALA A 9 11.77 4.06 -6.61
CA ALA A 9 10.48 3.65 -7.15
C ALA A 9 10.65 2.54 -8.19
N HIS A 10 10.65 1.28 -7.74
CA HIS A 10 10.71 0.13 -8.64
C HIS A 10 9.53 0.13 -9.61
N LEU A 11 9.80 -0.25 -10.87
CA LEU A 11 8.73 -0.53 -11.84
C LEU A 11 8.06 -1.87 -11.58
N ALA A 12 8.80 -2.86 -11.09
CA ALA A 12 8.22 -4.14 -10.69
C ALA A 12 7.35 -3.95 -9.43
N PRO A 13 6.18 -4.61 -9.34
CA PRO A 13 5.65 -5.62 -10.26
C PRO A 13 4.64 -5.08 -11.29
N HIS A 14 4.64 -3.78 -11.60
CA HIS A 14 3.68 -3.19 -12.55
C HIS A 14 3.79 -3.82 -13.95
N PHE A 15 2.66 -3.87 -14.67
CA PHE A 15 2.67 -4.33 -16.06
C PHE A 15 3.52 -3.41 -16.95
N ALA A 16 4.24 -3.98 -17.92
CA ALA A 16 5.14 -3.27 -18.81
C ALA A 16 4.42 -2.67 -20.03
N THR A 17 3.88 -3.49 -20.94
CA THR A 17 3.23 -3.02 -22.17
C THR A 17 1.97 -3.81 -22.51
N LYS A 18 1.12 -3.28 -23.42
CA LYS A 18 -0.06 -4.02 -23.92
C LYS A 18 0.28 -5.35 -24.62
N ARG A 19 1.51 -5.52 -25.13
CA ARG A 19 1.96 -6.71 -25.87
C ARG A 19 2.65 -7.72 -24.96
N GLU A 20 3.58 -7.25 -24.15
CA GLU A 20 4.30 -8.04 -23.14
C GLU A 20 4.02 -7.39 -21.78
N ARG A 21 3.01 -7.92 -21.10
CA ARG A 21 2.45 -7.30 -19.89
C ARG A 21 3.27 -7.60 -18.65
N LEU A 22 3.53 -8.87 -18.36
CA LEU A 22 4.36 -9.28 -17.23
C LEU A 22 5.69 -9.80 -17.76
N GLN A 23 6.79 -9.24 -17.26
CA GLN A 23 8.15 -9.51 -17.74
C GLN A 23 9.05 -9.81 -16.55
N VAL A 24 9.68 -10.97 -16.57
CA VAL A 24 10.67 -11.38 -15.57
C VAL A 24 11.70 -12.31 -16.19
N PRO A 25 12.99 -12.23 -15.81
CA PRO A 25 13.97 -13.21 -16.24
C PRO A 25 13.57 -14.64 -15.81
N GLU A 26 13.79 -15.61 -16.71
CA GLU A 26 13.36 -17.01 -16.54
C GLU A 26 13.85 -17.64 -15.21
N GLN A 27 15.01 -17.21 -14.71
CA GLN A 27 15.57 -17.72 -13.46
C GLN A 27 14.66 -17.53 -12.23
N TYR A 28 13.78 -16.51 -12.25
CA TYR A 28 12.83 -16.21 -11.17
C TYR A 28 11.52 -16.99 -11.29
N LEU A 29 11.33 -17.78 -12.35
CA LEU A 29 10.15 -18.64 -12.50
C LEU A 29 10.34 -19.99 -11.79
N ARG A 30 11.58 -20.34 -11.47
CA ARG A 30 11.92 -21.61 -10.82
C ARG A 30 11.26 -21.73 -9.46
N GLY A 31 10.57 -22.84 -9.24
CA GLY A 31 9.83 -23.12 -8.01
C GLY A 31 8.38 -22.61 -8.01
N TYR A 32 7.94 -21.88 -9.04
CA TYR A 32 6.56 -21.40 -9.18
C TYR A 32 5.72 -22.22 -10.17
N GLU A 33 6.21 -23.39 -10.61
CA GLU A 33 5.54 -24.25 -11.58
C GLU A 33 4.20 -24.80 -11.04
N GLY A 34 4.13 -25.05 -9.73
CA GLY A 34 2.94 -25.55 -9.06
C GLY A 34 1.73 -24.61 -9.09
N ILE A 35 1.94 -23.30 -9.33
CA ILE A 35 0.87 -22.30 -9.42
C ILE A 35 -0.08 -22.61 -10.59
N GLY A 36 0.43 -23.16 -11.70
CA GLY A 36 -0.38 -23.55 -12.87
C GLY A 36 -1.07 -22.43 -13.66
N HIS A 37 -1.10 -21.20 -13.13
CA HIS A 37 -1.64 -20.01 -13.80
C HIS A 37 -0.53 -19.09 -14.29
N VAL A 38 -0.38 -18.98 -15.61
CA VAL A 38 0.76 -18.31 -16.29
C VAL A 38 1.04 -16.91 -15.74
N ASN A 39 0.04 -16.03 -15.71
CA ASN A 39 0.26 -14.65 -15.25
C ASN A 39 0.59 -14.59 -13.76
N ARG A 40 0.06 -15.51 -12.94
CA ARG A 40 0.38 -15.56 -11.51
C ARG A 40 1.81 -16.05 -11.28
N THR A 41 2.26 -17.03 -12.06
CA THR A 41 3.65 -17.50 -12.06
C THR A 41 4.61 -16.38 -12.46
N LEU A 42 4.29 -15.61 -13.51
CA LEU A 42 5.09 -14.44 -13.92
C LEU A 42 5.11 -13.36 -12.83
N TYR A 43 3.95 -13.01 -12.27
CA TYR A 43 3.83 -12.02 -11.21
C TYR A 43 4.61 -12.43 -9.95
N ALA A 44 4.52 -13.69 -9.53
CA ALA A 44 5.29 -14.22 -8.41
C ALA A 44 6.80 -14.05 -8.65
N GLY A 45 7.28 -14.39 -9.85
CA GLY A 45 8.68 -14.17 -10.22
C GLY A 45 9.08 -12.69 -10.22
N MET A 46 8.21 -11.78 -10.67
CA MET A 46 8.49 -10.33 -10.62
C MET A 46 8.65 -9.84 -9.18
N VAL A 47 7.81 -10.33 -8.27
CA VAL A 47 7.92 -10.02 -6.83
C VAL A 47 9.21 -10.61 -6.23
N SER A 48 9.62 -11.81 -6.62
CA SER A 48 10.93 -12.37 -6.20
C SER A 48 12.11 -11.54 -6.68
N ALA A 49 12.05 -11.04 -7.93
CA ALA A 49 13.09 -10.16 -8.47
C ALA A 49 13.13 -8.81 -7.74
N LEU A 50 11.96 -8.28 -7.35
CA LEU A 50 11.84 -7.08 -6.51
C LEU A 50 12.47 -7.33 -5.12
N ASP A 51 12.14 -8.43 -4.47
CA ASP A 51 12.70 -8.81 -3.16
C ASP A 51 14.24 -8.92 -3.21
N GLU A 52 14.78 -9.58 -4.24
CA GLU A 52 16.23 -9.65 -4.43
C GLU A 52 16.85 -8.26 -4.64
N SER A 53 16.19 -7.39 -5.42
CA SER A 53 16.65 -6.01 -5.64
C SER A 53 16.72 -5.21 -4.34
N VAL A 54 15.70 -5.33 -3.47
CA VAL A 54 15.73 -4.76 -2.11
C VAL A 54 16.90 -5.34 -1.31
N GLY A 55 17.10 -6.66 -1.38
CA GLY A 55 18.24 -7.33 -0.75
C GLY A 55 19.61 -6.81 -1.20
N ILE A 56 19.78 -6.47 -2.47
CA ILE A 56 21.01 -5.86 -3.01
C ILE A 56 21.26 -4.49 -2.38
N VAL A 57 20.22 -3.65 -2.23
CA VAL A 57 20.33 -2.34 -1.58
C VAL A 57 20.73 -2.49 -0.11
N VAL A 58 20.06 -3.37 0.63
CA VAL A 58 20.37 -3.63 2.05
C VAL A 58 21.80 -4.13 2.23
N ARG A 59 22.26 -5.04 1.35
CA ARG A 59 23.65 -5.51 1.34
C ARG A 59 24.64 -4.39 1.09
N ALA A 60 24.38 -3.53 0.10
CA ALA A 60 25.25 -2.39 -0.19
C ALA A 60 25.36 -1.43 1.01
N LEU A 61 24.25 -1.16 1.71
CA LEU A 61 24.25 -0.36 2.94
C LEU A 61 25.10 -1.02 4.04
N HIS A 62 24.97 -2.34 4.23
CA HIS A 62 25.75 -3.09 5.21
C HIS A 62 27.26 -3.08 4.89
N GLU A 63 27.64 -3.41 3.65
CA GLU A 63 29.04 -3.44 3.19
C GLU A 63 29.72 -2.07 3.31
N ARG A 64 28.94 -0.98 3.21
CA ARG A 64 29.41 0.40 3.38
C ARG A 64 29.33 0.91 4.81
N ARG A 65 28.90 0.08 5.77
CA ARG A 65 28.73 0.45 7.19
C ARG A 65 27.80 1.66 7.37
N MET A 66 26.74 1.68 6.58
CA MET A 66 25.69 2.70 6.60
C MET A 66 24.37 2.16 7.18
N LEU A 67 24.21 0.84 7.20
CA LEU A 67 22.96 0.18 7.56
C LEU A 67 22.53 0.51 8.99
N GLU A 68 23.48 0.65 9.92
CA GLU A 68 23.23 0.97 11.32
C GLU A 68 22.67 2.39 11.54
N ASP A 69 22.86 3.29 10.58
CA ASP A 69 22.38 4.67 10.58
C ASP A 69 21.42 4.93 9.40
N THR A 70 20.63 3.90 9.04
CA THR A 70 19.65 3.99 7.95
C THR A 70 18.24 3.68 8.44
N ILE A 71 17.28 4.46 7.96
CA ILE A 71 15.85 4.16 8.02
C ILE A 71 15.44 3.61 6.66
N ILE A 72 14.85 2.41 6.65
CA ILE A 72 14.33 1.79 5.43
C ILE A 72 12.80 1.80 5.51
N VAL A 73 12.15 2.34 4.49
CA VAL A 73 10.70 2.27 4.30
C VAL A 73 10.42 1.46 3.04
N PHE A 74 9.51 0.50 3.15
CA PHE A 74 8.99 -0.26 2.02
C PHE A 74 7.46 -0.14 2.00
N THR A 75 6.90 0.27 0.87
CA THR A 75 5.45 0.42 0.69
C THR A 75 5.06 0.31 -0.78
N SER A 76 3.76 0.24 -1.06
CA SER A 76 3.19 0.25 -2.41
C SER A 76 2.46 1.57 -2.66
N ASP A 77 2.34 1.97 -3.91
CA ASP A 77 1.60 3.18 -4.33
C ASP A 77 0.07 2.96 -4.33
N ASN A 78 -0.37 1.74 -4.64
CA ASN A 78 -1.76 1.30 -4.58
C ASN A 78 -1.89 -0.20 -4.29
N GLY A 79 -3.14 -0.64 -4.08
CA GLY A 79 -3.50 -2.05 -3.94
C GLY A 79 -3.29 -2.88 -5.21
N ALA A 80 -3.51 -4.18 -5.10
CA ALA A 80 -3.25 -5.14 -6.17
C ALA A 80 -4.16 -4.89 -7.40
N CYS A 81 -3.64 -5.07 -8.61
CA CYS A 81 -4.45 -5.19 -9.83
C CYS A 81 -4.59 -6.68 -10.18
N ALA A 82 -5.79 -7.23 -10.08
CA ALA A 82 -6.07 -8.66 -10.24
C ALA A 82 -6.95 -8.97 -11.46
N THR A 83 -7.93 -8.12 -11.80
CA THR A 83 -8.90 -8.39 -12.87
C THR A 83 -9.20 -7.24 -13.81
N THR A 84 -8.95 -5.98 -13.43
CA THR A 84 -9.41 -4.81 -14.20
C THR A 84 -8.84 -4.75 -15.62
N ASP A 85 -7.65 -5.30 -15.85
CA ASP A 85 -7.06 -5.44 -17.19
C ASP A 85 -7.11 -6.88 -17.76
N GLY A 86 -7.81 -7.78 -17.06
CA GLY A 86 -8.03 -9.19 -17.38
C GLY A 86 -6.77 -10.08 -17.38
N LEU A 87 -5.60 -9.49 -17.10
CA LEU A 87 -4.30 -10.05 -17.47
C LEU A 87 -3.17 -9.70 -16.48
N ASP A 88 -3.52 -9.06 -15.36
CA ASP A 88 -2.66 -8.99 -14.17
C ASP A 88 -3.01 -10.17 -13.24
N ALA A 89 -2.15 -10.49 -12.29
CA ALA A 89 -2.34 -11.60 -11.37
C ALA A 89 -1.81 -11.29 -9.97
N ALA A 90 -1.71 -10.00 -9.63
CA ALA A 90 -1.60 -9.57 -8.24
C ALA A 90 -2.83 -10.05 -7.45
N SER A 91 -2.75 -10.05 -6.12
CA SER A 91 -3.87 -10.48 -5.29
C SER A 91 -4.18 -9.48 -4.18
N PRO A 92 -5.40 -8.95 -4.13
CA PRO A 92 -5.91 -8.20 -2.98
C PRO A 92 -6.51 -9.12 -1.91
N TRP A 93 -6.63 -10.42 -2.18
CA TRP A 93 -7.28 -11.37 -1.27
C TRP A 93 -6.63 -11.33 0.13
N PRO A 94 -7.43 -11.28 1.22
CA PRO A 94 -8.89 -11.44 1.28
C PRO A 94 -9.69 -10.14 1.16
N LEU A 95 -9.07 -9.00 0.86
CA LEU A 95 -9.73 -7.69 0.83
C LEU A 95 -10.67 -7.53 -0.36
N LYS A 96 -11.69 -6.69 -0.20
CA LYS A 96 -12.62 -6.34 -1.27
C LYS A 96 -11.96 -5.38 -2.26
N GLY A 97 -12.25 -5.57 -3.53
CA GLY A 97 -11.79 -4.70 -4.60
C GLY A 97 -10.30 -4.81 -4.91
N GLU A 98 -9.85 -3.87 -5.73
CA GLU A 98 -8.51 -3.85 -6.34
C GLU A 98 -8.12 -2.43 -6.72
N LYS A 99 -6.95 -2.25 -7.34
CA LYS A 99 -6.51 -1.00 -8.00
C LYS A 99 -7.70 -0.32 -8.70
N TYR A 100 -7.72 1.02 -8.67
CA TYR A 100 -8.82 1.93 -9.07
C TYR A 100 -9.92 2.11 -8.02
N THR A 101 -10.25 1.09 -7.24
CA THR A 101 -11.34 1.18 -6.27
C THR A 101 -10.90 1.80 -4.93
N LEU A 102 -11.87 2.33 -4.17
CA LEU A 102 -11.66 2.83 -2.80
C LEU A 102 -11.96 1.76 -1.73
N TRP A 103 -12.24 0.52 -2.14
CA TRP A 103 -12.29 -0.65 -1.27
C TRP A 103 -10.91 -0.97 -0.69
N GLU A 104 -10.86 -1.69 0.43
CA GLU A 104 -9.59 -1.99 1.13
C GLU A 104 -8.55 -2.63 0.21
N GLY A 105 -8.95 -3.50 -0.72
CA GLY A 105 -8.05 -4.15 -1.69
C GLY A 105 -7.42 -3.19 -2.71
N GLY A 106 -7.97 -1.98 -2.87
CA GLY A 106 -7.42 -0.93 -3.72
C GLY A 106 -6.55 0.10 -2.98
N VAL A 107 -6.81 0.33 -1.69
CA VAL A 107 -6.18 1.43 -0.92
C VAL A 107 -5.29 0.97 0.24
N ARG A 108 -5.50 -0.26 0.75
CA ARG A 108 -4.71 -0.81 1.84
C ARG A 108 -3.54 -1.60 1.29
N VAL A 109 -2.34 -1.13 1.60
CA VAL A 109 -1.09 -1.65 1.03
C VAL A 109 -0.14 -2.17 2.11
N PRO A 110 0.83 -3.04 1.76
CA PRO A 110 1.95 -3.35 2.63
C PRO A 110 2.70 -2.06 3.01
N GLY A 111 3.07 -1.96 4.28
CA GLY A 111 3.88 -0.86 4.82
C GLY A 111 4.83 -1.39 5.88
N LEU A 112 6.12 -1.19 5.68
CA LEU A 112 7.17 -1.64 6.57
C LEU A 112 8.13 -0.48 6.82
N ILE A 113 8.57 -0.36 8.07
CA ILE A 113 9.66 0.52 8.46
C ILE A 113 10.67 -0.27 9.27
N TRP A 114 11.95 -0.10 8.93
CA TRP A 114 13.06 -0.74 9.61
C TRP A 114 14.09 0.30 10.01
N THR A 115 14.62 0.14 11.23
CA THR A 115 15.75 0.89 11.77
C THR A 115 16.65 -0.06 12.55
N ALA A 116 17.97 0.16 12.52
CA ALA A 116 18.89 -0.63 13.32
C ALA A 116 18.76 -0.34 14.82
N ASP A 117 18.47 0.91 15.18
CA ASP A 117 18.30 1.34 16.56
C ASP A 117 16.83 1.32 17.02
N HIS A 118 16.62 0.88 18.25
CA HIS A 118 15.33 0.83 18.96
C HIS A 118 14.84 2.21 19.40
N ILE A 119 15.64 3.27 19.22
CA ILE A 119 15.25 4.65 19.56
C ILE A 119 13.98 5.10 18.84
N TRP A 120 13.74 4.61 17.62
CA TRP A 120 12.61 5.05 16.79
C TRP A 120 11.42 4.11 16.86
N LEU A 121 11.68 2.82 17.03
CA LEU A 121 10.69 1.76 16.92
C LEU A 121 10.94 0.68 17.96
N GLY A 122 9.87 0.33 18.66
CA GLY A 122 9.81 -0.96 19.31
C GLY A 122 10.07 -2.06 18.27
N PRO A 123 11.00 -2.99 18.53
CA PRO A 123 11.37 -4.04 17.58
C PRO A 123 10.21 -4.97 17.34
N GLY A 124 9.97 -5.33 16.08
CA GLY A 124 8.88 -6.24 15.73
C GLY A 124 7.55 -5.73 16.25
N SER A 125 7.24 -4.45 16.09
CA SER A 125 5.96 -3.90 16.53
C SER A 125 4.98 -3.84 15.36
N VAL A 126 3.72 -4.21 15.62
CA VAL A 126 2.65 -3.98 14.66
C VAL A 126 2.08 -2.59 14.90
N TYR A 127 2.14 -1.74 13.87
CA TYR A 127 1.54 -0.42 13.90
C TYR A 127 0.07 -0.49 13.49
N ASN A 128 -0.84 -0.62 14.46
CA ASN A 128 -2.29 -0.76 14.23
C ASN A 128 -3.05 0.58 14.24
N ARG A 129 -2.39 1.68 13.86
CA ARG A 129 -3.05 2.99 13.76
C ARG A 129 -3.14 3.39 12.30
N LEU A 130 -4.08 4.27 11.99
CA LEU A 130 -4.27 4.78 10.64
C LEU A 130 -3.02 5.55 10.20
N PHE A 131 -2.43 5.12 9.08
CA PHE A 131 -1.26 5.74 8.44
C PHE A 131 -1.59 5.88 6.95
N HIS A 132 -1.33 7.04 6.37
CA HIS A 132 -1.59 7.36 4.98
C HIS A 132 -0.29 7.77 4.26
N VAL A 133 -0.24 7.65 2.94
CA VAL A 133 0.98 7.98 2.15
C VAL A 133 1.46 9.43 2.38
N THR A 134 0.53 10.35 2.65
CA THR A 134 0.84 11.75 2.97
C THR A 134 1.62 11.93 4.28
N ASP A 135 1.59 10.94 5.18
CA ASP A 135 2.29 10.98 6.45
C ASP A 135 3.78 10.71 6.34
N TRP A 136 4.24 10.15 5.21
CA TRP A 136 5.65 9.85 5.02
C TRP A 136 6.51 11.12 5.03
N LEU A 137 6.06 12.20 4.38
CA LEU A 137 6.81 13.45 4.34
C LEU A 137 7.10 14.02 5.75
N PRO A 138 6.09 14.33 6.59
CA PRO A 138 6.34 14.89 7.92
C PRO A 138 7.01 13.88 8.86
N THR A 139 6.72 12.59 8.73
CA THR A 139 7.35 11.54 9.56
C THR A 139 8.83 11.41 9.27
N LEU A 140 9.21 11.28 7.99
CA LEU A 140 10.62 11.15 7.59
C LEU A 140 11.40 12.44 7.83
N TYR A 141 10.76 13.60 7.66
CA TYR A 141 11.38 14.89 7.96
C TYR A 141 11.72 15.02 9.45
N GLU A 142 10.80 14.63 10.35
CA GLU A 142 11.07 14.61 11.79
C GLU A 142 12.13 13.58 12.17
N MET A 143 12.13 12.40 11.54
CA MET A 143 13.18 11.38 11.75
C MET A 143 14.57 11.88 11.31
N ALA A 144 14.63 12.71 10.27
CA ALA A 144 15.86 13.35 9.81
C ALA A 144 16.30 14.55 10.68
N GLY A 145 15.55 14.88 11.74
CA GLY A 145 15.86 15.95 12.68
C GLY A 145 15.20 17.30 12.36
N GLY A 146 14.33 17.36 11.36
CA GLY A 146 13.51 18.54 11.05
C GLY A 146 12.32 18.70 12.02
N SER A 147 11.66 19.86 11.99
CA SER A 147 10.40 20.06 12.71
C SER A 147 9.22 20.00 11.75
N PRO A 148 8.19 19.15 11.95
CA PRO A 148 7.03 19.13 11.07
C PRO A 148 6.36 20.50 10.83
N GLY A 149 6.50 21.44 11.78
CA GLY A 149 6.01 22.83 11.62
C GLY A 149 6.71 23.62 10.51
N ASP A 150 7.89 23.21 10.05
CA ASP A 150 8.62 23.83 8.95
C ASP A 150 8.00 23.53 7.58
N LEU A 151 7.15 22.50 7.48
CA LEU A 151 6.51 22.05 6.23
C LEU A 151 5.24 22.84 5.87
N GLY A 152 4.86 23.81 6.72
CA GLY A 152 3.67 24.64 6.52
C GLY A 152 2.41 24.08 7.19
N PRO A 153 1.38 24.92 7.40
CA PRO A 153 0.17 24.54 8.12
C PRO A 153 -0.83 23.73 7.28
N ASP A 154 -0.71 23.78 5.96
CA ASP A 154 -1.70 23.23 5.01
C ASP A 154 -1.35 21.80 4.54
N LEU A 155 -0.54 21.08 5.33
CA LEU A 155 -0.14 19.72 5.02
C LEU A 155 -1.21 18.72 5.50
N ASP A 156 -1.70 17.86 4.60
CA ASP A 156 -2.66 16.80 4.97
C ASP A 156 -2.04 15.68 5.82
N GLY A 157 -0.71 15.50 5.69
CA GLY A 157 0.08 14.54 6.44
C GLY A 157 0.34 14.97 7.89
N VAL A 158 0.44 14.00 8.79
CA VAL A 158 0.88 14.20 10.18
C VAL A 158 2.11 13.35 10.46
N SER A 159 3.01 13.81 11.33
CA SER A 159 4.16 12.99 11.72
C SER A 159 3.75 11.92 12.72
N HIS A 160 4.18 10.68 12.47
CA HIS A 160 3.93 9.53 13.33
C HIS A 160 5.10 9.22 14.28
N VAL A 161 6.19 9.98 14.28
CA VAL A 161 7.40 9.69 15.09
C VAL A 161 7.05 9.44 16.56
N ARG A 162 6.17 10.26 17.15
CA ARG A 162 5.73 10.07 18.54
C ARG A 162 5.00 8.74 18.76
N SER A 163 4.15 8.33 17.82
CA SER A 163 3.40 7.06 17.88
C SER A 163 4.23 5.83 17.58
N LEU A 164 5.27 5.99 16.78
CA LEU A 164 6.24 4.94 16.48
C LEU A 164 7.15 4.67 17.69
N ARG A 165 7.50 5.71 18.45
CA ARG A 165 8.29 5.61 19.70
C ARG A 165 7.50 5.12 20.90
N ASP A 166 6.25 5.59 21.04
CA ASP A 166 5.39 5.23 22.17
C ASP A 166 4.00 4.77 21.66
N PRO A 167 3.72 3.45 21.69
CA PRO A 167 2.42 2.91 21.35
C PRO A 167 1.28 3.44 22.23
N LYS A 168 1.55 4.03 23.40
CA LYS A 168 0.55 4.65 24.29
C LYS A 168 0.32 6.13 24.00
N SER A 169 1.06 6.71 23.07
CA SER A 169 0.86 8.11 22.68
C SER A 169 -0.53 8.35 22.09
N ALA A 170 -0.94 9.62 22.08
CA ALA A 170 -2.20 10.04 21.48
C ALA A 170 -2.28 9.63 20.00
N VAL A 171 -3.48 9.24 19.55
CA VAL A 171 -3.78 9.05 18.13
C VAL A 171 -3.69 10.42 17.45
N LEU A 172 -2.76 10.59 16.51
CA LEU A 172 -2.61 11.85 15.76
C LEU A 172 -3.46 11.87 14.48
N ARG A 173 -3.59 10.72 13.82
CA ARG A 173 -4.47 10.53 12.66
C ARG A 173 -5.69 9.70 13.04
N ASN A 174 -6.85 10.33 13.00
CA ASN A 174 -8.15 9.67 13.20
C ASN A 174 -9.06 9.77 11.97
N GLU A 175 -8.64 10.48 10.93
CA GLU A 175 -9.42 10.65 9.70
C GLU A 175 -8.50 10.64 8.47
N VAL A 176 -8.99 10.06 7.38
CA VAL A 176 -8.37 10.10 6.05
C VAL A 176 -9.48 10.24 5.03
N LEU A 177 -9.42 11.29 4.21
CA LEU A 177 -10.12 11.31 2.93
C LEU A 177 -9.35 10.39 1.98
N LEU A 178 -9.99 9.34 1.45
CA LEU A 178 -9.34 8.48 0.47
C LEU A 178 -9.36 9.14 -0.91
N ASN A 179 -10.53 9.61 -1.35
CA ASN A 179 -10.67 10.48 -2.53
C ASN A 179 -12.08 11.08 -2.61
N ILE A 180 -12.23 12.16 -3.37
CA ILE A 180 -13.50 12.61 -3.96
C ILE A 180 -13.27 12.78 -5.46
N ASP A 181 -13.86 11.91 -6.26
CA ASP A 181 -13.84 12.02 -7.71
C ASP A 181 -15.24 12.44 -8.21
N PRO A 182 -15.43 13.71 -8.62
CA PRO A 182 -16.70 14.18 -9.14
C PRO A 182 -16.97 13.75 -10.59
N ILE A 183 -15.97 13.23 -11.31
CA ILE A 183 -16.12 12.75 -12.70
C ILE A 183 -16.70 11.34 -12.70
N GLU A 184 -16.09 10.43 -11.93
CA GLU A 184 -16.57 9.06 -11.76
C GLU A 184 -17.66 8.95 -10.68
N ASN A 185 -17.94 10.05 -9.96
CA ASN A 185 -18.89 10.13 -8.85
C ASN A 185 -18.62 9.07 -7.77
N HIS A 186 -17.36 9.01 -7.32
CA HIS A 186 -16.89 8.03 -6.35
C HIS A 186 -16.06 8.69 -5.25
N SER A 187 -16.40 8.41 -4.00
CA SER A 187 -15.71 8.99 -2.85
C SER A 187 -15.69 8.04 -1.67
N ALA A 188 -14.69 8.21 -0.81
CA ALA A 188 -14.60 7.47 0.43
C ALA A 188 -13.81 8.23 1.50
N VAL A 189 -14.20 8.00 2.75
CA VAL A 189 -13.56 8.60 3.93
C VAL A 189 -13.51 7.58 5.05
N ILE A 190 -12.41 7.58 5.80
CA ILE A 190 -12.23 6.80 7.02
C ILE A 190 -12.20 7.76 8.19
N GLN A 191 -12.97 7.49 9.25
CA GLN A 191 -12.86 8.17 10.53
C GLN A 191 -12.94 7.17 11.69
N GLY A 192 -11.87 7.07 12.48
CA GLY A 192 -11.71 6.06 13.50
C GLY A 192 -11.72 4.65 12.88
N GLN A 193 -12.62 3.80 13.35
CA GLN A 193 -12.82 2.45 12.82
C GLN A 193 -13.78 2.38 11.63
N TYR A 194 -14.45 3.48 11.29
CA TYR A 194 -15.51 3.48 10.30
C TYR A 194 -15.03 3.98 8.95
N LYS A 195 -15.40 3.27 7.89
CA LYS A 195 -15.16 3.66 6.50
C LYS A 195 -16.48 3.80 5.77
N LEU A 196 -16.68 4.95 5.13
CA LEU A 196 -17.81 5.22 4.24
C LEU A 196 -17.33 5.17 2.79
N VAL A 197 -18.10 4.49 1.92
CA VAL A 197 -17.88 4.46 0.47
C VAL A 197 -19.17 4.87 -0.25
N VAL A 198 -19.07 5.80 -1.20
CA VAL A 198 -20.18 6.29 -2.03
C VAL A 198 -19.78 6.24 -3.49
N GLY A 199 -20.65 5.70 -4.34
CA GLY A 199 -20.40 5.52 -5.77
C GLY A 199 -19.49 4.32 -6.07
N THR A 200 -19.08 4.21 -7.33
CA THR A 200 -18.18 3.14 -7.80
C THR A 200 -17.38 3.64 -9.00
N VAL A 201 -16.33 2.91 -9.35
CA VAL A 201 -15.57 3.11 -10.59
C VAL A 201 -15.77 1.92 -11.52
N LEU A 202 -15.53 2.11 -12.81
CA LEU A 202 -15.53 1.03 -13.80
C LEU A 202 -16.86 0.26 -13.90
N GLY A 203 -17.95 0.86 -13.42
CA GLY A 203 -19.29 0.27 -13.34
C GLY A 203 -19.41 -0.86 -12.32
N GLY A 204 -18.65 -0.82 -11.22
CA GLY A 204 -18.73 -1.83 -10.14
C GLY A 204 -18.13 -3.18 -10.48
N ARG A 205 -17.46 -3.33 -11.63
CA ARG A 205 -16.80 -4.57 -12.05
C ARG A 205 -15.75 -5.05 -11.05
N SER A 206 -15.17 -4.12 -10.30
CA SER A 206 -14.13 -4.34 -9.31
C SER A 206 -14.66 -4.31 -7.87
N ASP A 207 -15.98 -4.23 -7.63
CA ASP A 207 -16.57 -4.13 -6.29
C ASP A 207 -16.82 -5.51 -5.65
N ARG A 208 -15.85 -6.42 -5.80
CA ARG A 208 -15.96 -7.83 -5.42
C ARG A 208 -14.68 -8.33 -4.74
N TRP A 209 -14.80 -9.48 -4.08
CA TRP A 209 -13.65 -10.21 -3.57
C TRP A 209 -13.04 -11.06 -4.67
N ILE A 210 -11.78 -10.81 -4.98
CA ILE A 210 -11.08 -11.47 -6.08
C ILE A 210 -10.13 -12.51 -5.48
N HIS A 211 -10.47 -13.78 -5.63
CA HIS A 211 -9.63 -14.88 -5.17
C HIS A 211 -8.28 -14.92 -5.90
N VAL A 212 -7.28 -15.45 -5.20
CA VAL A 212 -5.95 -15.69 -5.78
C VAL A 212 -6.07 -16.59 -7.02
N SER A 213 -5.41 -16.22 -8.10
CA SER A 213 -5.41 -17.02 -9.34
C SER A 213 -4.45 -18.21 -9.25
N GLY A 214 -4.82 -19.32 -9.89
CA GLY A 214 -4.01 -20.55 -9.94
C GLY A 214 -4.21 -21.48 -8.74
N ASN A 215 -3.38 -22.52 -8.66
CA ASN A 215 -3.36 -23.47 -7.56
C ASN A 215 -2.59 -22.89 -6.37
N VAL A 216 -3.06 -21.74 -5.88
CA VAL A 216 -2.54 -21.08 -4.69
C VAL A 216 -3.63 -21.15 -3.65
N ASP A 217 -3.37 -21.90 -2.60
CA ASP A 217 -4.20 -21.88 -1.41
C ASP A 217 -3.78 -20.68 -0.56
N PRO A 218 -4.63 -19.65 -0.40
CA PRO A 218 -4.30 -18.49 0.45
C PRO A 218 -4.26 -18.85 1.93
N ASP A 219 -4.89 -19.96 2.31
CA ASP A 219 -5.06 -20.43 3.69
C ASP A 219 -4.14 -21.62 4.00
N ASP A 220 -3.54 -22.24 2.98
CA ASP A 220 -2.34 -23.02 3.16
C ASP A 220 -1.35 -22.09 3.85
N ASN A 221 -1.04 -22.42 5.09
CA ASN A 221 0.01 -21.79 5.87
C ASN A 221 1.35 -22.16 5.22
N GLY A 222 1.52 -21.83 3.93
CA GLY A 222 2.78 -21.73 3.21
C GLY A 222 3.78 -20.81 3.91
N ALA A 223 3.47 -20.35 5.13
CA ALA A 223 4.37 -20.16 6.24
C ALA A 223 5.65 -20.99 6.07
N SER A 224 5.66 -22.31 5.86
CA SER A 224 6.94 -23.03 5.72
C SER A 224 7.79 -22.51 4.54
N ARG A 225 7.22 -22.42 3.33
CA ARG A 225 7.93 -21.93 2.14
C ARG A 225 8.27 -20.44 2.22
N ALA A 226 7.36 -19.61 2.73
CA ALA A 226 7.57 -18.17 2.90
C ALA A 226 8.57 -17.87 4.02
N LEU A 227 8.56 -18.67 5.09
CA LEU A 227 9.49 -18.62 6.21
C LEU A 227 10.88 -19.06 5.76
N ASP A 228 10.99 -20.15 4.99
CA ASP A 228 12.24 -20.59 4.40
C ASP A 228 12.79 -19.51 3.46
N ALA A 229 11.95 -18.94 2.58
CA ALA A 229 12.34 -17.83 1.72
C ALA A 229 12.80 -16.59 2.51
N CYS A 230 12.14 -16.27 3.63
CA CYS A 230 12.53 -15.19 4.53
C CYS A 230 13.89 -15.48 5.18
N LYS A 231 14.07 -16.68 5.76
CA LYS A 231 15.32 -17.14 6.39
C LYS A 231 16.49 -17.12 5.40
N ASP A 232 16.23 -17.50 4.15
CA ASP A 232 17.19 -17.54 3.05
C ASP A 232 17.32 -16.20 2.31
N SER A 233 16.60 -15.16 2.72
CA SER A 233 16.66 -13.86 2.07
C SER A 233 18.02 -13.18 2.31
N VAL A 234 18.41 -12.33 1.35
CA VAL A 234 19.62 -11.49 1.51
C VAL A 234 19.44 -10.54 2.70
N VAL A 235 18.23 -9.98 2.86
CA VAL A 235 17.91 -9.02 3.93
C VAL A 235 18.12 -9.65 5.30
N ALA A 236 17.55 -10.84 5.55
CA ALA A 236 17.70 -11.54 6.83
C ALA A 236 19.17 -11.78 7.18
N ARG A 237 19.97 -12.28 6.22
CA ARG A 237 21.41 -12.48 6.42
C ARG A 237 22.16 -11.19 6.75
N MET A 238 21.84 -10.08 6.08
CA MET A 238 22.50 -8.80 6.32
C MET A 238 22.15 -8.23 7.67
N PHE A 239 20.89 -8.33 8.09
CA PHE A 239 20.46 -7.88 9.41
C PHE A 239 21.12 -8.71 10.52
N THR A 240 21.17 -10.04 10.39
CA THR A 240 21.92 -10.89 11.34
C THR A 240 23.41 -10.50 11.39
N SER A 241 24.02 -10.21 10.24
CA SER A 241 25.43 -9.80 10.15
C SER A 241 25.68 -8.41 10.76
N ALA A 242 24.68 -7.53 10.71
CA ALA A 242 24.69 -6.21 11.36
C ALA A 242 24.43 -6.28 12.88
N GLY A 243 24.37 -7.47 13.47
CA GLY A 243 24.18 -7.66 14.91
C GLY A 243 22.73 -7.57 15.36
N VAL A 244 21.76 -7.69 14.45
CA VAL A 244 20.35 -7.87 14.84
C VAL A 244 20.20 -9.26 15.46
N THR A 245 20.01 -9.31 16.78
CA THR A 245 19.99 -10.55 17.57
C THR A 245 18.61 -11.18 17.73
N ARG A 246 17.55 -10.49 17.30
CA ARG A 246 16.18 -11.00 17.37
C ARG A 246 15.83 -11.85 16.15
N THR A 247 14.89 -12.78 16.34
CA THR A 247 14.29 -13.54 15.26
C THR A 247 13.55 -12.62 14.28
N LEU A 248 14.01 -12.59 13.02
CA LEU A 248 13.39 -11.84 11.92
C LEU A 248 12.38 -12.68 11.15
N CYS A 249 12.74 -13.95 10.96
CA CYS A 249 11.99 -14.96 10.23
C CYS A 249 11.88 -16.17 11.16
N GLY A 250 10.74 -16.37 11.78
CA GLY A 250 10.50 -17.47 12.70
C GLY A 250 9.05 -17.94 12.64
N GLU A 251 8.81 -19.13 13.20
CA GLU A 251 7.44 -19.53 13.50
C GLU A 251 6.81 -18.52 14.47
N LYS A 252 5.48 -18.44 14.49
CA LYS A 252 4.75 -17.48 15.33
C LYS A 252 5.17 -17.56 16.80
N GLU A 253 5.32 -18.77 17.34
CA GLU A 253 5.73 -19.01 18.72
C GLU A 253 7.16 -18.50 18.99
N GLU A 254 8.08 -18.67 18.04
CA GLU A 254 9.46 -18.19 18.13
C GLU A 254 9.49 -16.65 18.13
N LEU A 255 8.79 -16.02 17.19
CA LEU A 255 8.69 -14.56 17.11
C LEU A 255 8.09 -13.96 18.39
N LEU A 256 6.98 -14.53 18.87
CA LEU A 256 6.35 -14.08 20.11
C LEU A 256 7.27 -14.26 21.33
N SER A 257 8.06 -15.34 21.38
CA SER A 257 9.02 -15.58 22.46
C SER A 257 10.16 -14.54 22.50
N ASP A 258 10.54 -14.00 21.35
CA ASP A 258 11.52 -12.92 21.20
C ASP A 258 10.92 -11.50 21.36
N GLY A 259 9.63 -11.43 21.69
CA GLY A 259 8.89 -10.17 21.86
C GLY A 259 8.57 -9.48 20.54
N VAL A 260 8.66 -10.18 19.40
CA VAL A 260 8.25 -9.71 18.07
C VAL A 260 6.74 -9.91 17.92
N LEU A 261 6.01 -8.80 17.85
CA LEU A 261 4.63 -8.77 17.36
C LEU A 261 4.64 -8.98 15.85
N TYR A 262 4.20 -10.17 15.44
CA TYR A 262 3.91 -10.47 14.05
C TYR A 262 2.59 -9.83 13.64
N SER A 263 2.52 -9.20 12.46
CA SER A 263 1.23 -8.79 11.88
C SER A 263 0.44 -10.06 11.61
N LYS A 264 -0.60 -10.33 12.41
CA LYS A 264 -1.50 -11.45 12.13
C LYS A 264 -2.03 -11.29 10.70
N PRO A 265 -2.11 -12.37 9.91
CA PRO A 265 -2.88 -12.34 8.67
C PRO A 265 -4.26 -11.74 8.96
N LEU A 266 -4.80 -10.99 8.00
CA LEU A 266 -6.12 -10.40 8.14
C LEU A 266 -7.13 -11.51 8.37
N ASP A 267 -7.73 -11.54 9.56
CA ASP A 267 -8.76 -12.51 9.89
C ASP A 267 -10.09 -12.03 9.31
N CYS A 268 -10.40 -12.56 8.14
CA CYS A 268 -11.68 -12.36 7.49
C CYS A 268 -12.58 -13.59 7.59
N GLU A 269 -12.07 -14.70 8.14
CA GLU A 269 -12.77 -15.97 8.32
C GLU A 269 -13.71 -15.97 9.54
N SER A 270 -13.30 -15.35 10.65
CA SER A 270 -14.19 -15.18 11.80
C SER A 270 -15.43 -14.35 11.45
N VAL A 271 -15.27 -13.42 10.50
CA VAL A 271 -16.33 -12.57 9.95
C VAL A 271 -17.19 -13.32 8.92
N HIS A 272 -16.61 -14.26 8.15
CA HIS A 272 -17.32 -15.09 7.16
C HIS A 272 -18.47 -15.94 7.74
N ALA A 273 -18.49 -16.18 9.04
CA ALA A 273 -19.54 -16.96 9.69
C ALA A 273 -20.93 -16.27 9.65
N LEU A 274 -20.98 -14.96 9.39
CA LEU A 274 -22.21 -14.19 9.29
C LEU A 274 -22.62 -13.98 7.81
N PRO A 275 -23.92 -14.01 7.48
CA PRO A 275 -24.39 -13.66 6.13
C PRO A 275 -23.88 -12.29 5.72
N ARG A 276 -23.28 -12.19 4.53
CA ARG A 276 -22.85 -10.89 3.98
C ARG A 276 -24.06 -9.99 3.79
N THR A 277 -23.95 -8.72 4.18
CA THR A 277 -24.98 -7.73 3.87
C THR A 277 -24.62 -7.05 2.55
N ALA A 278 -25.62 -6.90 1.68
CA ALA A 278 -25.40 -6.30 0.38
C ALA A 278 -24.98 -4.83 0.53
N CYS A 279 -24.05 -4.41 -0.32
CA CYS A 279 -23.65 -3.02 -0.48
C CYS A 279 -23.64 -2.72 -1.97
N ASP A 280 -24.52 -1.81 -2.38
CA ASP A 280 -24.47 -1.16 -3.69
C ASP A 280 -24.26 0.34 -3.43
N SER A 281 -22.99 0.75 -3.44
CA SER A 281 -22.57 2.11 -3.16
C SER A 281 -23.09 3.12 -4.20
N THR A 282 -23.61 2.66 -5.34
CA THR A 282 -24.24 3.53 -6.35
C THR A 282 -25.68 3.90 -6.00
N LEU A 283 -26.34 3.11 -5.16
CA LEU A 283 -27.72 3.34 -4.72
C LEU A 283 -27.79 4.06 -3.37
N ALA A 284 -26.90 3.69 -2.44
CA ALA A 284 -26.82 4.29 -1.12
C ALA A 284 -25.39 4.18 -0.55
N PRO A 285 -24.96 5.09 0.33
CA PRO A 285 -23.67 4.98 0.99
C PRO A 285 -23.50 3.65 1.74
N CYS A 286 -22.34 3.01 1.59
CA CYS A 286 -21.98 1.84 2.36
C CYS A 286 -21.07 2.21 3.52
N LEU A 287 -21.28 1.58 4.68
CA LEU A 287 -20.52 1.83 5.89
C LEU A 287 -19.98 0.51 6.43
N PHE A 288 -18.68 0.49 6.76
CA PHE A 288 -17.99 -0.67 7.31
C PHE A 288 -17.22 -0.31 8.58
N ASP A 289 -17.12 -1.26 9.50
CA ASP A 289 -16.23 -1.20 10.65
C ASP A 289 -14.92 -1.91 10.30
N ILE A 290 -13.94 -1.21 9.76
CA ILE A 290 -12.73 -1.81 9.17
C ILE A 290 -11.73 -2.38 10.20
N ILE A 291 -12.02 -2.23 11.50
CA ILE A 291 -11.27 -2.92 12.55
C ILE A 291 -11.82 -4.33 12.77
N GLU A 292 -13.15 -4.46 12.86
CA GLU A 292 -13.83 -5.75 13.10
C GLU A 292 -14.15 -6.51 11.80
N ASP A 293 -14.38 -5.78 10.71
CA ASP A 293 -14.64 -6.27 9.35
C ASP A 293 -13.66 -5.61 8.35
N PRO A 294 -12.36 -5.97 8.41
CA PRO A 294 -11.35 -5.42 7.51
C PRO A 294 -11.54 -5.82 6.04
N CYS A 295 -12.43 -6.77 5.76
CA CYS A 295 -12.73 -7.26 4.41
C CYS A 295 -14.02 -6.68 3.82
N GLU A 296 -14.72 -5.80 4.55
CA GLU A 296 -15.91 -5.07 4.08
C GLU A 296 -17.08 -6.00 3.69
N TYR A 297 -17.28 -7.10 4.42
CA TYR A 297 -18.36 -8.06 4.22
C TYR A 297 -19.73 -7.60 4.72
N HIS A 298 -19.75 -6.75 5.75
CA HIS A 298 -20.94 -6.35 6.47
C HIS A 298 -21.13 -4.84 6.40
N ASN A 299 -21.91 -4.41 5.41
CA ASN A 299 -22.47 -3.08 5.37
C ASN A 299 -23.42 -2.85 6.57
N ILE A 300 -23.07 -1.90 7.42
CA ILE A 300 -23.76 -1.52 8.67
C ILE A 300 -24.40 -0.12 8.57
N ALA A 301 -24.58 0.41 7.35
CA ALA A 301 -25.14 1.75 7.13
C ALA A 301 -26.53 1.94 7.76
N ASP A 302 -27.42 0.95 7.60
CA ASP A 302 -28.77 0.98 8.17
C ASP A 302 -28.78 0.85 9.70
N GLU A 303 -27.75 0.23 10.26
CA GLU A 303 -27.60 0.04 11.71
C GLU A 303 -27.02 1.28 12.41
N LYS A 304 -26.27 2.11 11.67
CA LYS A 304 -25.58 3.31 12.20
C LYS A 304 -25.81 4.55 11.32
N PRO A 305 -27.06 4.98 11.11
CA PRO A 305 -27.37 6.13 10.26
C PRO A 305 -26.70 7.43 10.73
N GLU A 306 -26.48 7.58 12.04
CA GLU A 306 -25.77 8.73 12.62
C GLU A 306 -24.28 8.76 12.24
N VAL A 307 -23.65 7.59 12.06
CA VAL A 307 -22.27 7.49 11.58
C VAL A 307 -22.21 7.82 10.09
N VAL A 308 -23.17 7.31 9.30
CA VAL A 308 -23.29 7.64 7.86
C VAL A 308 -23.41 9.14 7.67
N GLN A 309 -24.36 9.80 8.35
CA GLN A 309 -24.56 11.25 8.24
C GLN A 309 -23.30 12.04 8.65
N ARG A 310 -22.62 11.62 9.72
CA ARG A 310 -21.36 12.25 10.14
C ARG A 310 -20.29 12.15 9.05
N LEU A 311 -20.09 10.97 8.46
CA LEU A 311 -19.06 10.76 7.45
C LEU A 311 -19.40 11.45 6.11
N LEU A 312 -20.68 11.49 5.72
CA LEU A 312 -21.12 12.32 4.58
C LEU A 312 -20.80 13.79 4.81
N SER A 313 -21.07 14.31 6.03
CA SER A 313 -20.71 15.69 6.38
C SER A 313 -19.19 15.95 6.33
N ARG A 314 -18.36 14.90 6.54
CA ARG A 314 -16.90 15.01 6.36
C ARG A 314 -16.53 15.11 4.88
N LEU A 315 -17.16 14.33 4.00
CA LEU A 315 -16.97 14.45 2.55
C LEU A 315 -17.34 15.86 2.06
N GLU A 316 -18.50 16.37 2.47
CA GLU A 316 -18.94 17.75 2.15
C GLU A 316 -17.96 18.81 2.65
N TYR A 317 -17.35 18.60 3.83
CA TYR A 317 -16.32 19.50 4.35
C TYR A 317 -15.08 19.55 3.46
N TYR A 318 -14.59 18.39 3.00
CA TYR A 318 -13.44 18.34 2.11
C TYR A 318 -13.74 18.95 0.73
N GLU A 319 -14.95 18.70 0.22
CA GLU A 319 -15.40 19.24 -1.07
C GLU A 319 -15.42 20.78 -1.08
N GLN A 320 -15.75 21.44 0.04
CA GLN A 320 -15.73 22.91 0.15
C GLN A 320 -14.36 23.54 -0.13
N THR A 321 -13.28 22.78 0.08
CA THR A 321 -11.89 23.22 -0.15
C THR A 321 -11.26 22.59 -1.38
N ALA A 322 -11.99 21.72 -2.08
CA ALA A 322 -11.48 21.02 -3.25
C ALA A 322 -11.31 21.97 -4.44
N VAL A 323 -10.23 21.78 -5.17
CA VAL A 323 -10.02 22.43 -6.47
C VAL A 323 -10.66 21.55 -7.56
N PRO A 324 -11.33 22.14 -8.57
CA PRO A 324 -11.90 21.35 -9.67
C PRO A 324 -10.86 20.45 -10.36
N PRO A 325 -11.24 19.27 -10.86
CA PRO A 325 -10.32 18.39 -11.58
C PRO A 325 -9.67 19.10 -12.77
N GLY A 326 -8.34 19.03 -12.86
CA GLY A 326 -7.54 19.66 -13.90
C GLY A 326 -7.30 18.78 -15.13
N ASN A 327 -8.17 17.81 -15.40
CA ASN A 327 -8.01 16.87 -16.52
C ASN A 327 -8.06 17.63 -17.86
N LEU A 328 -7.01 17.49 -18.65
CA LEU A 328 -6.92 18.06 -20.00
C LEU A 328 -6.94 16.93 -21.03
N GLU A 329 -7.47 17.25 -22.21
CA GLU A 329 -7.32 16.37 -23.37
C GLU A 329 -5.83 16.21 -23.73
N PRO A 330 -5.41 15.04 -24.24
CA PRO A 330 -4.04 14.84 -24.69
C PRO A 330 -3.60 15.90 -25.69
N ASP A 331 -2.48 16.57 -25.41
CA ASP A 331 -1.86 17.51 -26.36
C ASP A 331 -1.17 16.73 -27.47
N GLU A 332 -1.63 16.86 -28.73
CA GLU A 332 -1.05 16.13 -29.87
C GLU A 332 0.45 16.42 -30.07
N ARG A 333 0.94 17.58 -29.60
CA ARG A 333 2.36 17.94 -29.64
C ARG A 333 3.21 17.06 -28.72
N SER A 334 2.60 16.38 -27.75
CA SER A 334 3.26 15.39 -26.89
C SER A 334 3.68 14.12 -27.63
N ASN A 335 3.16 13.90 -28.85
CA ASN A 335 3.37 12.66 -29.57
C ASN A 335 4.87 12.39 -29.77
N PRO A 336 5.43 11.28 -29.24
CA PRO A 336 6.86 11.00 -29.32
C PRO A 336 7.34 10.82 -30.77
N ALA A 337 6.46 10.51 -31.73
CA ALA A 337 6.80 10.48 -33.15
C ALA A 337 7.27 11.85 -33.69
N LEU A 338 6.90 12.95 -33.02
CA LEU A 338 7.37 14.31 -33.29
C LEU A 338 8.73 14.61 -32.62
N HIS A 339 9.17 13.74 -31.71
CA HIS A 339 10.33 13.94 -30.82
C HIS A 339 11.34 12.80 -30.92
N ASN A 340 11.67 12.37 -32.13
CA ASN A 340 12.60 11.26 -32.39
C ASN A 340 12.25 9.95 -31.66
N ASN A 341 10.95 9.69 -31.47
CA ASN A 341 10.39 8.55 -30.74
C ASN A 341 10.75 8.51 -29.24
N MET A 342 10.98 9.67 -28.63
CA MET A 342 11.25 9.81 -27.20
C MET A 342 10.17 10.65 -26.52
N TRP A 343 9.85 10.32 -25.28
CA TRP A 343 9.08 11.21 -24.42
C TRP A 343 10.00 12.31 -23.88
N VAL A 344 9.69 13.56 -24.21
CA VAL A 344 10.45 14.75 -23.81
C VAL A 344 9.49 15.81 -23.30
N PRO A 345 9.92 16.79 -22.49
CA PRO A 345 9.13 18.00 -22.27
C PRO A 345 8.80 18.66 -23.61
N TRP A 346 7.56 19.14 -23.76
CA TRP A 346 7.10 19.93 -24.90
C TRP A 346 6.34 21.15 -24.39
N GLY A 347 6.25 22.21 -25.20
CA GLY A 347 5.46 23.41 -24.83
C GLY A 347 6.25 24.53 -24.13
N ASP A 348 7.55 24.35 -23.85
CA ASP A 348 8.40 25.41 -23.29
C ASP A 348 8.70 26.54 -24.30
N ASP A 349 8.47 26.31 -25.60
CA ASP A 349 8.64 27.31 -26.67
C ASP A 349 7.50 28.35 -26.73
N VAL A 350 6.55 28.33 -25.80
CA VAL A 350 5.50 29.37 -25.71
C VAL A 350 6.08 30.62 -25.05
N SER A 351 6.89 31.32 -25.83
CA SER A 351 7.09 32.77 -25.71
C SER A 351 5.91 33.51 -26.37
N GLU A 352 4.68 33.20 -25.98
CA GLU A 352 3.51 34.00 -26.36
C GLU A 352 2.66 34.27 -25.12
N GLY A 353 2.45 35.56 -24.87
CA GLY A 353 1.99 36.11 -23.60
C GLY A 353 0.69 35.52 -23.08
N LEU A 354 0.72 35.12 -21.81
CA LEU A 354 -0.45 35.04 -20.95
C LEU A 354 -0.32 36.15 -19.90
N HIS A 355 -1.01 37.26 -20.19
CA HIS A 355 -1.45 38.27 -19.24
C HIS A 355 -2.82 37.88 -18.69
#